data_AF-A0A9W8NB25-F1
#
_entry.id   AF-A0A9W8NB25-F1
#
_cell.length_a   1.000
_cell.length_b   1.000
_cell.length_c   1.000
_cell.angle_alpha   90.00
_cell.angle_beta   90.00
_cell.angle_gamma   90.00
#
_symmetry.space_group_name_H-M   'P 1'
#
loop_
_entity.id
_entity.type
_entity.pdbx_description
1 polymer ?
#
loop_
_entity_poly.entity_id
_entity_poly.type
_entity_poly.pdbx_seq_one_letter_code
_entity_poly.pdbx_strand_id
1 'polypeptide(L)'
;MKITKQQDPNLVVPCSAKAELFLRKMAKQGYIRYTEGTEFVDTREDLIADGDPDGGGLKELDEKNKATIEEFRDMILFRYGSTGVVQVLSKAAEILGLVPVFPVRNTTTFSSGSDTKVAFRDCVLVKKNSTVGEVARKIMGDAPIAYVEGVGSVRVSEDAVVSPGKNDLGQRQRQINYVREVSDDKAVTETG
;
A
#
# COMPACT_ATOMS: atom_id res chain seq x y z
N MET A 1 -20.78 -17.32 14.33
CA MET A 1 -20.04 -17.74 13.13
C MET A 1 -20.27 -19.24 12.88
N LYS A 2 -21.09 -19.61 11.88
CA LYS A 2 -21.30 -21.02 11.46
C LYS A 2 -20.39 -21.44 10.29
N ILE A 3 -19.84 -20.47 9.55
CA ILE A 3 -19.08 -20.67 8.31
C ILE A 3 -17.64 -21.15 8.61
N THR A 4 -17.04 -20.69 9.71
CA THR A 4 -15.70 -21.12 10.19
C THR A 4 -15.66 -22.58 10.65
N LYS A 5 -16.80 -23.25 10.80
CA LYS A 5 -16.85 -24.71 11.06
C LYS A 5 -16.75 -25.55 9.79
N GLN A 6 -16.97 -24.95 8.62
CA GLN A 6 -17.03 -25.64 7.33
C GLN A 6 -15.87 -25.28 6.41
N GLN A 7 -15.13 -24.21 6.72
CA GLN A 7 -14.02 -23.70 5.94
C GLN A 7 -12.78 -23.58 6.82
N ASP A 8 -11.59 -23.69 6.22
CA ASP A 8 -10.34 -23.43 6.92
C ASP A 8 -10.40 -22.03 7.56
N PRO A 9 -10.28 -21.92 8.90
CA PRO A 9 -10.28 -20.62 9.59
C PRO A 9 -9.29 -19.62 9.01
N ASN A 10 -8.18 -20.09 8.41
CA ASN A 10 -7.18 -19.23 7.78
C ASN A 10 -7.67 -18.56 6.48
N LEU A 11 -8.72 -19.06 5.84
CA LEU A 11 -9.32 -18.49 4.63
C LEU A 11 -10.47 -17.52 4.94
N VAL A 12 -10.88 -17.42 6.20
CA VAL A 12 -11.99 -16.54 6.60
C VAL A 12 -11.42 -15.26 7.19
N VAL A 13 -11.93 -14.11 6.72
CA VAL A 13 -11.60 -12.79 7.27
C VAL A 13 -12.92 -12.09 7.64
N PRO A 14 -13.09 -11.68 8.91
CA PRO A 14 -14.21 -10.82 9.27
C PRO A 14 -14.00 -9.45 8.64
N CYS A 15 -14.97 -8.95 7.88
CA CYS A 15 -14.88 -7.64 7.25
C CYS A 15 -16.16 -6.83 7.40
N SER A 16 -16.02 -5.51 7.42
CA SER A 16 -17.13 -4.56 7.44
C SER A 16 -16.94 -3.48 6.38
N ALA A 17 -17.58 -3.69 5.21
CA ALA A 17 -17.57 -2.71 4.12
C ALA A 17 -18.24 -1.38 4.51
N LYS A 18 -19.24 -1.42 5.41
CA LYS A 18 -19.91 -0.21 5.92
C LYS A 18 -18.94 0.67 6.72
N ALA A 19 -18.20 0.07 7.64
CA ALA A 19 -17.22 0.79 8.45
C ALA A 19 -16.10 1.36 7.57
N GLU A 20 -15.54 0.55 6.68
CA GLU A 20 -14.50 0.99 5.75
C GLU A 20 -14.96 2.19 4.89
N LEU A 21 -16.13 2.07 4.25
CA LEU A 21 -16.65 3.16 3.43
C LEU A 21 -16.89 4.45 4.23
N PHE A 22 -17.37 4.32 5.46
CA PHE A 22 -17.62 5.46 6.33
C PHE A 22 -16.32 6.14 6.74
N LEU A 23 -15.34 5.40 7.28
CA LEU A 23 -14.07 5.94 7.73
C LEU A 23 -13.30 6.61 6.58
N ARG A 24 -13.26 5.99 5.40
CA ARG A 24 -12.64 6.58 4.20
C ARG A 24 -13.30 7.89 3.78
N LYS A 25 -14.63 7.99 3.87
CA LYS A 25 -15.36 9.23 3.56
C LYS A 25 -15.03 10.34 4.55
N MET A 26 -15.03 10.03 5.85
CA MET A 26 -14.72 11.00 6.90
C MET A 26 -13.27 11.49 6.80
N ALA A 27 -12.33 10.60 6.51
CA ALA A 27 -10.93 10.96 6.28
C ALA A 27 -10.77 11.87 5.05
N LYS A 28 -11.41 11.52 3.91
CA LYS A 28 -11.38 12.34 2.69
C LYS A 28 -11.96 13.74 2.89
N GLN A 29 -12.95 13.88 3.77
CA GLN A 29 -13.57 15.16 4.09
C GLN A 29 -12.82 15.98 5.15
N GLY A 30 -11.78 15.40 5.77
CA GLY A 30 -10.93 16.04 6.76
C GLY A 30 -11.51 16.03 8.18
N TYR A 31 -12.36 15.07 8.53
CA TYR A 31 -12.92 14.95 9.89
C TYR A 31 -12.10 14.03 10.80
N ILE A 32 -11.43 13.03 10.23
CA ILE A 32 -10.60 12.07 10.97
C ILE A 32 -9.30 11.83 10.24
N ARG A 33 -8.29 11.35 10.96
CA ARG A 33 -7.10 10.72 10.41
C ARG A 33 -7.32 9.20 10.47
N TYR A 34 -7.33 8.54 9.33
CA TYR A 34 -7.53 7.09 9.26
C TYR A 34 -6.51 6.47 8.31
N THR A 35 -5.89 5.37 8.74
CA THR A 35 -4.99 4.58 7.90
C THR A 35 -5.68 3.26 7.54
N GLU A 36 -5.98 3.08 6.25
CA GLU A 36 -6.64 1.88 5.72
C GLU A 36 -5.86 0.61 6.11
N GLY A 37 -6.59 -0.43 6.54
CA GLY A 37 -5.99 -1.71 6.94
C GLY A 37 -5.36 -1.72 8.34
N THR A 38 -5.55 -0.65 9.12
CA THR A 38 -5.12 -0.57 10.52
C THR A 38 -6.31 -0.34 11.46
N GLU A 39 -6.06 -0.45 12.76
CA GLU A 39 -7.02 -0.09 13.80
C GLU A 39 -7.01 1.39 14.16
N PHE A 40 -6.03 2.15 13.64
CA PHE A 40 -5.79 3.53 14.04
C PHE A 40 -6.72 4.49 13.30
N VAL A 41 -7.61 5.10 14.07
CA VAL A 41 -8.44 6.23 13.69
C VAL A 41 -8.22 7.28 14.75
N ASP A 42 -7.82 8.49 14.37
CA ASP A 42 -7.67 9.62 15.28
C ASP A 42 -8.66 10.71 14.91
N THR A 43 -9.39 11.22 15.90
CA THR A 43 -10.23 12.41 15.77
C THR A 43 -9.43 13.65 16.11
N ARG A 44 -10.01 14.83 15.86
CA ARG A 44 -9.44 16.10 16.28
C ARG A 44 -9.10 16.11 17.78
N GLU A 45 -9.98 15.58 18.62
CA GLU A 45 -9.83 15.57 20.08
C GLU A 45 -8.67 14.65 20.52
N ASP A 46 -8.55 13.48 19.88
CA ASP A 46 -7.44 12.55 20.18
C ASP A 46 -6.10 13.18 19.83
N LEU A 47 -6.00 13.85 18.68
CA LEU A 47 -4.78 14.54 18.27
C LEU A 47 -4.42 15.72 19.19
N ILE A 48 -5.42 16.46 19.69
CA ILE A 48 -5.21 17.51 20.69
C ILE A 48 -4.70 16.91 22.00
N ALA A 49 -5.26 15.79 22.44
CA ALA A 49 -4.81 15.07 23.63
C ALA A 49 -3.36 14.55 23.48
N ASP A 50 -2.98 14.15 22.27
CA ASP A 50 -1.63 13.70 21.92
C ASP A 50 -0.63 14.85 21.70
N GLY A 51 -1.06 16.11 21.86
CA GLY A 51 -0.19 17.29 21.87
C GLY A 51 -0.14 18.09 20.57
N ASP A 52 -1.05 17.84 19.62
CA ASP A 52 -1.25 18.68 18.42
C ASP A 52 -2.32 19.76 18.70
N PRO A 53 -1.93 21.01 18.99
CA PRO A 53 -2.87 22.05 19.41
C PRO A 53 -3.92 22.41 18.36
N ASP A 54 -3.66 22.12 17.08
CA ASP A 54 -4.60 22.36 15.97
C ASP A 54 -5.44 21.12 15.63
N GLY A 55 -5.25 20.01 16.37
CA GLY A 55 -5.91 18.73 16.15
C GLY A 55 -5.66 18.18 14.75
N GLY A 56 -4.45 18.38 14.23
CA GLY A 56 -4.04 17.95 12.89
C GLY A 56 -4.75 18.67 11.75
N GLY A 57 -5.38 19.83 12.01
CA GLY A 57 -6.18 20.57 11.03
C GLY A 57 -7.51 19.89 10.69
N LEU A 58 -7.95 18.93 11.51
CA LEU A 58 -9.21 18.22 11.31
C LEU A 58 -10.41 19.09 11.68
N LYS A 59 -11.51 18.90 10.96
CA LYS A 59 -12.82 19.51 11.24
C LYS A 59 -13.45 18.87 12.47
N GLU A 60 -14.29 19.63 13.17
CA GLU A 60 -15.09 19.08 14.26
C GLU A 60 -16.14 18.09 13.74
N LEU A 61 -16.32 17.01 14.50
CA LEU A 61 -17.34 15.99 14.26
C LEU A 61 -18.64 16.39 14.95
N ASP A 62 -19.78 16.09 14.31
CA ASP A 62 -21.06 16.10 15.01
C ASP A 62 -21.22 14.85 15.88
N GLU A 63 -22.03 14.97 16.94
CA GLU A 63 -22.25 13.91 17.93
C GLU A 63 -22.65 12.57 17.32
N LYS A 64 -23.44 12.58 16.25
CA LYS A 64 -23.89 11.37 15.57
C LYS A 64 -22.74 10.63 14.90
N ASN A 65 -21.88 11.34 14.18
CA ASN A 65 -20.74 10.71 13.53
C ASN A 65 -19.68 10.28 14.55
N LYS A 66 -19.48 11.07 15.61
CA LYS A 66 -18.60 10.70 16.72
C LYS A 66 -19.03 9.39 17.38
N ALA A 67 -20.30 9.26 17.74
CA ALA A 67 -20.85 8.02 18.29
C ALA A 67 -20.69 6.82 17.34
N THR A 68 -20.85 7.04 16.03
CA THR A 68 -20.65 5.99 15.01
C THR A 68 -19.19 5.55 14.92
N ILE A 69 -18.24 6.49 15.04
CA ILE A 69 -16.79 6.20 15.03
C ILE A 69 -16.41 5.38 16.27
N GLU A 70 -16.89 5.76 17.46
CA GLU A 70 -16.66 5.00 18.69
C GLU A 70 -17.25 3.58 18.62
N GLU A 71 -18.46 3.42 18.07
CA GLU A 71 -19.05 2.11 17.82
C GLU A 71 -18.13 1.25 16.93
N PHE A 72 -17.56 1.82 15.86
CA PHE A 72 -16.64 1.11 14.99
C PHE A 72 -15.29 0.81 15.64
N ARG A 73 -14.76 1.71 16.46
CA ARG A 73 -13.55 1.47 17.26
C ARG A 73 -13.72 0.24 18.13
N ASP A 74 -14.80 0.17 18.91
CA ASP A 74 -15.03 -0.93 19.83
C ASP A 74 -15.44 -2.23 19.14
N MET A 75 -16.42 -2.16 18.23
CA MET A 75 -17.03 -3.35 17.63
C MET A 75 -16.19 -4.00 16.55
N ILE A 76 -15.32 -3.22 15.91
CA ILE A 76 -14.59 -3.67 14.72
C ILE A 76 -13.08 -3.51 14.91
N LEU A 77 -12.60 -2.28 15.07
CA LEU A 77 -11.17 -1.99 14.99
C LEU A 77 -10.40 -2.63 16.15
N PHE A 78 -10.82 -2.42 17.40
CA PHE A 78 -10.18 -3.00 18.58
C PHE A 78 -10.28 -4.55 18.63
N ARG A 79 -11.38 -5.11 18.11
CA ARG A 79 -11.61 -6.56 18.14
C ARG A 79 -10.91 -7.34 17.03
N TYR A 80 -10.77 -6.75 15.85
CA TYR A 80 -10.25 -7.43 14.65
C TYR A 80 -8.96 -6.80 14.10
N GLY A 81 -8.50 -5.68 14.66
CA GLY A 81 -7.29 -4.95 14.27
C GLY A 81 -7.43 -4.12 12.98
N SER A 82 -8.55 -4.23 12.26
CA SER A 82 -8.90 -3.43 11.08
C SER A 82 -10.36 -3.65 10.68
N THR A 83 -10.81 -3.00 9.60
CA THR A 83 -12.10 -3.29 8.98
C THR A 83 -12.14 -4.60 8.19
N GLY A 84 -10.99 -5.27 8.01
CA GLY A 84 -10.85 -6.52 7.28
C GLY A 84 -10.90 -6.42 5.75
N VAL A 85 -11.26 -5.26 5.18
CA VAL A 85 -11.38 -5.11 3.71
C VAL A 85 -10.01 -5.23 3.02
N VAL A 86 -9.01 -4.50 3.50
CA VAL A 86 -7.63 -4.60 2.98
C VAL A 86 -7.08 -6.01 3.17
N GLN A 87 -7.33 -6.61 4.34
CA GLN A 87 -6.89 -7.97 4.65
C GLN A 87 -7.49 -9.02 3.72
N VAL A 88 -8.78 -8.90 3.34
CA VAL A 88 -9.41 -9.78 2.33
C VAL A 88 -8.70 -9.68 0.99
N LEU A 89 -8.37 -8.47 0.53
CA LEU A 89 -7.68 -8.26 -0.74
C LEU A 89 -6.26 -8.86 -0.72
N SER A 90 -5.51 -8.64 0.36
CA SER A 90 -4.18 -9.23 0.53
C SER A 90 -4.25 -10.77 0.51
N LYS A 91 -5.17 -11.37 1.27
CA LYS A 91 -5.35 -12.84 1.26
C LYS A 91 -5.78 -13.37 -0.10
N ALA A 92 -6.65 -12.66 -0.82
CA ALA A 92 -7.05 -13.06 -2.16
C ALA A 92 -5.84 -13.09 -3.12
N ALA A 93 -4.97 -12.08 -3.07
CA ALA A 93 -3.73 -12.05 -3.85
C ALA A 93 -2.79 -13.21 -3.48
N GLU A 94 -2.63 -13.50 -2.18
CA GLU A 94 -1.83 -14.63 -1.70
C GLU A 94 -2.35 -15.98 -2.20
N ILE A 95 -3.66 -16.22 -2.13
CA ILE A 95 -4.31 -17.47 -2.61
C ILE A 95 -4.12 -17.63 -4.12
N LEU A 96 -4.22 -16.53 -4.88
CA LEU A 96 -3.98 -16.53 -6.32
C LEU A 96 -2.49 -16.64 -6.68
N GLY A 97 -1.60 -16.67 -5.69
CA GLY A 97 -0.15 -16.72 -5.91
C GLY A 97 0.36 -15.48 -6.64
N LEU A 98 -0.24 -14.33 -6.39
CA LEU A 98 0.15 -13.06 -6.97
C LEU A 98 1.12 -12.33 -6.04
N VAL A 99 2.13 -11.71 -6.63
CA VAL A 99 3.12 -10.88 -5.94
C VAL A 99 2.88 -9.43 -6.35
N PRO A 100 2.65 -8.49 -5.41
CA PRO A 100 2.59 -7.08 -5.71
C PRO A 100 3.99 -6.51 -6.00
N VAL A 101 4.08 -5.73 -7.08
CA VAL A 101 5.27 -4.97 -7.47
C VAL A 101 4.86 -3.52 -7.64
N PHE A 102 5.60 -2.61 -7.03
CA PHE A 102 5.35 -1.19 -7.10
C PHE A 102 6.45 -0.53 -7.94
N PRO A 103 6.23 -0.25 -9.23
CA PRO A 103 7.22 0.47 -10.03
C PRO A 103 7.24 1.95 -9.69
N VAL A 104 8.43 2.54 -9.77
CA VAL A 104 8.70 3.97 -9.56
C VAL A 104 9.86 4.40 -10.48
N ARG A 105 10.32 5.64 -10.38
CA ARG A 105 11.50 6.11 -11.13
C ARG A 105 12.69 6.47 -10.26
N ASN A 106 12.47 6.65 -8.96
CA ASN A 106 13.48 7.10 -8.02
C ASN A 106 13.46 6.23 -6.75
N THR A 107 14.55 5.51 -6.50
CA THR A 107 14.72 4.62 -5.33
C THR A 107 14.89 5.36 -4.00
N THR A 108 15.07 6.68 -4.02
CA THR A 108 15.18 7.51 -2.83
C THR A 108 13.82 8.08 -2.42
N THR A 109 13.04 8.58 -3.38
CA THR A 109 11.74 9.21 -3.11
C THR A 109 10.55 8.28 -3.32
N PHE A 110 10.77 7.12 -3.95
CA PHE A 110 9.74 6.16 -4.32
C PHE A 110 8.62 6.75 -5.20
N SER A 111 8.90 7.80 -5.97
CA SER A 111 7.93 8.48 -6.83
C SER A 111 7.85 7.86 -8.22
N SER A 112 6.63 7.58 -8.71
CA SER A 112 6.40 7.10 -10.08
C SER A 112 5.85 8.22 -10.97
N GLY A 113 6.60 8.61 -12.00
CA GLY A 113 6.22 9.68 -12.93
C GLY A 113 6.65 11.09 -12.50
N SER A 114 5.91 12.11 -12.94
CA SER A 114 6.25 13.54 -12.75
C SER A 114 5.87 14.08 -11.37
N ASP A 115 4.95 13.44 -10.67
CA ASP A 115 4.54 13.85 -9.32
C ASP A 115 5.44 13.19 -8.29
N THR A 116 6.36 13.97 -7.73
CA THR A 116 7.35 13.50 -6.74
C THR A 116 6.80 13.44 -5.33
N LYS A 117 5.56 13.90 -5.08
CA LYS A 117 4.98 13.97 -3.73
C LYS A 117 4.37 12.65 -3.26
N VAL A 118 4.04 11.73 -4.17
CA VAL A 118 3.35 10.49 -3.86
C VAL A 118 4.28 9.29 -4.09
N ALA A 119 4.63 8.61 -3.01
CA ALA A 119 5.39 7.36 -3.06
C ALA A 119 4.50 6.17 -3.44
N PHE A 120 5.04 5.19 -4.17
CA PHE A 120 4.39 3.92 -4.53
C PHE A 120 2.99 4.04 -5.13
N ARG A 121 2.80 5.04 -6.01
CA ARG A 121 1.49 5.33 -6.61
C ARG A 121 0.95 4.16 -7.44
N ASP A 122 1.84 3.47 -8.17
CA ASP A 122 1.48 2.43 -9.11
C ASP A 122 1.77 1.04 -8.51
N CYS A 123 0.88 0.06 -8.75
CA CYS A 123 1.01 -1.32 -8.29
C CYS A 123 0.60 -2.30 -9.39
N VAL A 124 1.44 -3.29 -9.64
CA VAL A 124 1.24 -4.36 -10.62
C VAL A 124 1.32 -5.71 -9.93
N LEU A 125 0.29 -6.52 -10.12
CA LEU A 125 0.29 -7.91 -9.66
C LEU A 125 0.93 -8.81 -10.71
N VAL A 126 1.93 -9.59 -10.30
CA VAL A 126 2.62 -10.57 -11.15
C VAL A 126 2.47 -11.97 -10.57
N LYS A 127 2.64 -13.01 -11.39
CA LYS A 127 2.59 -14.38 -10.86
C LYS A 127 3.81 -14.62 -10.00
N LYS A 128 3.66 -15.47 -8.97
CA LYS A 128 4.79 -16.00 -8.22
C LYS A 128 5.80 -16.63 -9.19
N ASN A 129 7.08 -16.43 -8.88
CA ASN A 129 8.23 -16.86 -9.68
C ASN A 129 8.45 -16.10 -11.00
N SER A 130 7.70 -15.03 -11.29
CA SER A 130 8.05 -14.15 -12.42
C SER A 130 9.43 -13.54 -12.25
N THR A 131 10.16 -13.41 -13.36
CA THR A 131 11.51 -12.81 -13.36
C THR A 131 11.43 -11.29 -13.42
N VAL A 132 12.49 -10.62 -12.97
CA VAL A 132 12.59 -9.16 -13.04
C VAL A 132 12.40 -8.64 -14.47
N GLY A 133 12.96 -9.32 -15.47
CA GLY A 133 12.77 -8.97 -16.88
C GLY A 133 11.32 -9.10 -17.37
N GLU A 134 10.59 -10.14 -16.92
CA GLU A 134 9.16 -10.29 -17.24
C GLU A 134 8.32 -9.19 -16.62
N VAL A 135 8.62 -8.82 -15.37
CA VAL A 135 7.95 -7.73 -14.67
C VAL A 135 8.23 -6.39 -15.37
N ALA A 136 9.48 -6.15 -15.75
CA ALA A 136 9.89 -4.93 -16.43
C ALA A 136 9.20 -4.80 -17.81
N ARG A 137 9.14 -5.87 -18.61
CA ARG A 137 8.36 -5.91 -19.86
C ARG A 137 6.86 -5.68 -19.63
N LYS A 138 6.28 -6.21 -18.55
CA LYS A 138 4.86 -5.99 -18.23
C LYS A 138 4.54 -4.52 -17.92
N ILE A 139 5.49 -3.79 -17.36
CA ILE A 139 5.33 -2.40 -16.95
C ILE A 139 5.65 -1.45 -18.12
N MET A 140 6.69 -1.77 -18.89
CA MET A 140 7.29 -0.88 -19.90
C MET A 140 6.93 -1.26 -21.35
N GLY A 141 6.31 -2.43 -21.58
CA GLY A 141 6.08 -2.96 -22.91
C GLY A 141 7.40 -3.31 -23.61
N ASP A 142 7.54 -2.84 -24.86
CA ASP A 142 8.71 -3.09 -25.72
C ASP A 142 9.82 -2.03 -25.57
N ALA A 143 9.71 -1.13 -24.57
CA ALA A 143 10.75 -0.13 -24.33
C ALA A 143 12.09 -0.80 -23.96
N PRO A 144 13.22 -0.32 -24.50
CA PRO A 144 14.54 -0.86 -24.14
C PRO A 144 14.87 -0.55 -22.68
N ILE A 145 15.29 -1.57 -21.94
CA ILE A 145 15.64 -1.46 -20.51
C ILE A 145 17.14 -1.70 -20.38
N ALA A 146 17.88 -0.71 -19.86
CA ALA A 146 19.32 -0.85 -19.71
C ALA A 146 19.67 -1.77 -18.52
N TYR A 147 19.01 -1.55 -17.38
CA TYR A 147 19.10 -2.40 -16.18
C TYR A 147 17.97 -2.07 -15.21
N VAL A 148 17.76 -2.98 -14.25
CA VAL A 148 16.81 -2.81 -13.16
C VAL A 148 17.56 -2.61 -11.85
N GLU A 149 17.14 -1.63 -11.05
CA GLU A 149 17.60 -1.49 -9.66
C GLU A 149 16.51 -1.88 -8.66
N GLY A 150 16.92 -2.57 -7.60
CA GLY A 150 16.14 -2.86 -6.42
C GLY A 150 16.47 -1.92 -5.26
N VAL A 151 16.25 -2.38 -4.04
CA VAL A 151 16.48 -1.61 -2.82
C VAL A 151 17.96 -1.21 -2.68
N GLY A 152 18.21 0.03 -2.26
CA GLY A 152 19.57 0.54 -2.05
C GLY A 152 20.34 0.81 -3.34
N SER A 153 19.64 0.99 -4.47
CA SER A 153 20.24 1.21 -5.80
C SER A 153 21.15 0.05 -6.24
N VAL A 154 20.82 -1.16 -5.77
CA VAL A 154 21.53 -2.38 -6.16
C VAL A 154 20.96 -2.88 -7.47
N ARG A 155 21.83 -3.14 -8.46
CA ARG A 155 21.42 -3.73 -9.73
C ARG A 155 20.95 -5.16 -9.53
N VAL A 156 19.81 -5.49 -10.13
CA VAL A 156 19.19 -6.81 -10.07
C VAL A 156 19.22 -7.43 -11.47
N SER A 157 19.63 -8.69 -11.55
CA SER A 157 19.63 -9.45 -12.80
C SER A 157 18.21 -9.63 -13.33
N GLU A 158 18.02 -9.59 -14.65
CA GLU A 158 16.72 -9.83 -15.29
C GLU A 158 16.17 -11.23 -15.01
N ASP A 159 17.06 -12.21 -14.80
CA ASP A 159 16.70 -13.59 -14.47
C ASP A 159 16.37 -13.78 -12.98
N ALA A 160 16.59 -12.75 -12.16
CA ALA A 160 16.27 -12.82 -10.75
C ALA A 160 14.75 -12.99 -10.56
N VAL A 161 14.37 -13.90 -9.68
CA VAL A 161 12.97 -14.15 -9.36
C VAL A 161 12.44 -13.06 -8.42
N VAL A 162 11.29 -12.49 -8.80
CA VAL A 162 10.52 -11.60 -7.93
C VAL A 162 9.76 -12.47 -6.92
N SER A 163 10.09 -12.29 -5.65
CA SER A 163 9.43 -12.96 -4.55
C SER A 163 9.32 -12.04 -3.34
N PRO A 164 8.27 -12.17 -2.53
CA PRO A 164 8.19 -11.45 -1.27
C PRO A 164 9.44 -11.65 -0.41
N GLY A 165 9.91 -10.58 0.23
CA GLY A 165 11.06 -10.57 1.13
C GLY A 165 12.44 -10.43 0.46
N LYS A 166 12.55 -10.53 -0.87
CA LYS A 166 13.84 -10.42 -1.56
C LYS A 166 14.21 -9.01 -1.99
N ASN A 167 13.23 -8.20 -2.38
CA ASN A 167 13.43 -6.82 -2.84
C ASN A 167 12.55 -5.82 -2.07
N ASP A 168 12.24 -6.15 -0.80
CA ASP A 168 11.29 -5.40 0.05
C ASP A 168 11.93 -4.26 0.85
N LEU A 169 11.19 -3.15 1.02
CA LEU A 169 11.50 -2.11 2.00
C LEU A 169 10.75 -2.32 3.31
N GLY A 170 11.49 -2.53 4.40
CA GLY A 170 11.07 -2.17 5.77
C GLY A 170 10.00 -3.03 6.46
N GLN A 171 10.36 -3.54 7.63
CA GLN A 171 9.60 -4.37 8.58
C GLN A 171 8.22 -3.85 9.07
N ARG A 172 7.68 -2.72 8.56
CA ARG A 172 6.38 -2.16 9.01
C ARG A 172 5.29 -2.07 7.95
N GLN A 173 5.59 -2.28 6.67
CA GLN A 173 4.59 -2.44 5.62
C GLN A 173 4.94 -3.73 4.88
N ARG A 174 4.20 -4.81 5.14
CA ARG A 174 4.58 -6.15 4.66
C ARG A 174 4.46 -6.20 3.12
N GLN A 175 5.63 -6.21 2.48
CA GLN A 175 5.96 -6.61 1.11
C GLN A 175 5.76 -5.55 0.02
N ILE A 176 6.88 -4.94 -0.42
CA ILE A 176 6.96 -3.94 -1.49
C ILE A 176 8.17 -4.29 -2.37
N ASN A 177 7.96 -5.05 -3.45
CA ASN A 177 8.99 -5.25 -4.47
C ASN A 177 9.04 -4.05 -5.40
N TYR A 178 10.25 -3.59 -5.71
CA TYR A 178 10.49 -2.33 -6.40
C TYR A 178 11.43 -2.49 -7.62
N VAL A 179 11.16 -1.77 -8.73
CA VAL A 179 11.95 -1.80 -9.98
C VAL A 179 12.19 -0.36 -10.47
N ARG A 180 13.44 0.12 -10.46
CA ARG A 180 13.84 1.41 -11.09
C ARG A 180 14.32 1.20 -12.51
N GLU A 181 13.85 2.06 -13.40
CA GLU A 181 14.41 2.27 -14.74
C GLU A 181 15.60 3.22 -14.66
N VAL A 182 16.69 2.89 -15.35
CA VAL A 182 17.69 3.86 -15.77
C VAL A 182 17.79 3.80 -17.28
N SER A 183 17.21 4.79 -17.96
CA SER A 183 17.40 5.01 -19.39
C SER A 183 18.76 5.69 -19.58
N ASP A 184 19.54 5.27 -20.58
CA ASP A 184 20.80 5.96 -20.92
C ASP A 184 20.50 7.33 -21.54
N ASP A 185 20.39 8.37 -20.71
CA ASP A 185 20.53 9.76 -21.16
C ASP A 185 22.02 10.07 -21.37
N LYS A 186 22.60 9.43 -22.40
CA LYS A 186 23.90 9.80 -22.99
C LYS A 186 23.88 9.60 -24.49
N ALA A 187 23.21 10.50 -25.21
CA ALA A 187 23.49 10.70 -26.62
C ALA A 187 23.08 12.07 -27.17
N VAL A 188 23.36 13.20 -26.48
CA VAL A 188 23.72 14.46 -27.17
C VAL A 188 24.57 15.32 -26.23
N THR A 189 25.89 15.16 -26.27
CA THR A 189 26.82 16.26 -26.01
C THR A 189 27.93 16.20 -27.06
N GLU A 190 28.09 17.32 -27.75
CA GLU A 190 29.23 17.73 -28.59
C GLU A 190 29.48 16.95 -29.90
N THR A 191 29.12 17.57 -31.03
CA THR A 191 30.05 17.83 -32.16
C THR A 191 29.39 18.73 -33.21
N GLY A 192 30.07 19.83 -33.56
CA GLY A 192 29.90 20.56 -34.82
C GLY A 192 29.18 21.90 -34.73
#